data_AF-A0A713I0K5-F1
#
_entry.id   AF-A0A713I0K5-F1
#
_cell.length_a   1.000
_cell.length_b   1.000
_cell.length_c   1.000
_cell.angle_alpha   90.00
_cell.angle_beta   90.00
_cell.angle_gamma   90.00
#
_symmetry.space_group_name_H-M   'P 1'
#
loop_
_entity.id
_entity.type
_entity.pdbx_description
1 polymer ?
#
loop_
_entity_poly.entity_id
_entity_poly.type
_entity_poly.pdbx_seq_one_letter_code
_entity_poly.pdbx_strand_id
1 'polypeptide(L)'
;MAQVINTNSLSLLTQNNLNKSQSALGTAIERLSSGLRINSAKDDAAGQAIANRFTANIKGLTQASRNANDGISIAQTTEGALNEINNN
;
A
#
# COMPACT_ATOMS: atom_id res chain seq x y z
N MET A 1 45.30 8.84 -32.19
CA MET A 1 43.86 8.57 -31.94
C MET A 1 43.67 7.06 -32.05
N ALA A 2 43.32 6.38 -30.95
CA ALA A 2 43.16 4.93 -30.97
C ALA A 2 41.90 4.57 -31.76
N GLN A 3 42.10 4.06 -32.98
CA GLN A 3 41.03 3.55 -33.82
C GLN A 3 40.64 2.17 -33.28
N VAL A 4 39.58 2.12 -32.47
CA VAL A 4 39.09 0.87 -31.91
C VAL A 4 38.09 0.27 -32.89
N ILE A 5 38.53 -0.73 -33.66
CA ILE A 5 37.77 -1.30 -34.79
C ILE A 5 36.74 -2.35 -34.31
N ASN A 6 36.95 -2.99 -33.15
CA ASN A 6 36.14 -4.13 -32.70
C ASN A 6 35.24 -3.89 -31.48
N THR A 7 35.46 -2.84 -30.68
CA THR A 7 34.62 -2.55 -29.49
C THR A 7 34.56 -1.05 -29.22
N ASN A 8 33.37 -0.47 -29.37
CA ASN A 8 33.15 0.94 -29.07
C ASN A 8 32.79 1.12 -27.60
N SER A 9 33.78 1.44 -26.76
CA SER A 9 33.60 1.65 -25.32
C SER A 9 32.63 2.82 -25.00
N LEU A 10 32.61 3.87 -25.83
CA LEU A 10 31.66 4.98 -25.68
C LEU A 10 30.22 4.54 -25.96
N SER A 11 30.02 3.74 -27.01
CA SER A 11 28.70 3.15 -27.32
C SER A 11 28.24 2.22 -26.20
N LEU A 12 29.12 1.36 -25.67
CA LEU A 12 28.83 0.49 -24.54
C LEU A 12 28.46 1.27 -23.27
N LEU A 13 29.20 2.33 -22.95
CA LEU A 13 28.88 3.22 -21.83
C LEU A 13 27.51 3.90 -22.02
N THR A 14 27.24 4.38 -23.24
CA THR A 14 25.97 5.01 -23.59
C THR A 14 24.82 4.03 -23.45
N GLN A 15 24.98 2.79 -23.90
CA GLN A 15 23.97 1.74 -23.79
C GLN A 15 23.72 1.32 -22.34
N ASN A 16 24.77 1.23 -21.52
CA ASN A 16 24.62 1.02 -20.07
C ASN A 16 23.87 2.16 -19.37
N ASN A 17 24.16 3.42 -19.73
CA ASN A 17 23.42 4.56 -19.19
C ASN A 17 21.96 4.58 -19.67
N LEU A 18 21.70 4.21 -20.92
CA LEU A 18 20.35 4.08 -21.47
C LEU A 18 19.54 3.02 -20.72
N ASN A 19 20.12 1.86 -20.43
CA ASN A 19 19.48 0.79 -19.65
C ASN A 19 19.14 1.26 -18.21
N LYS A 20 20.04 2.03 -17.57
CA LYS A 20 19.77 2.63 -16.26
C LYS A 20 18.60 3.62 -16.31
N SER A 21 18.60 4.52 -17.30
CA SER A 21 17.51 5.49 -17.50
C SER A 21 16.17 4.80 -17.78
N GLN A 22 16.17 3.73 -18.59
CA GLN A 22 14.96 2.95 -18.88
C GLN A 22 14.42 2.24 -17.62
N SER A 23 15.31 1.71 -16.77
CA SER A 23 14.92 1.09 -15.50
C SER A 23 14.33 2.11 -14.50
N ALA A 24 14.94 3.30 -14.41
CA ALA A 24 14.43 4.39 -13.59
C ALA A 24 13.06 4.88 -14.08
N LEU A 25 12.89 5.02 -15.40
CA LEU A 25 11.61 5.36 -16.02
C LEU A 25 10.54 4.30 -15.73
N GLY A 26 10.86 3.01 -15.83
CA GLY A 26 9.93 1.93 -15.49
C GLY A 26 9.44 2.01 -14.04
N THR A 27 10.34 2.29 -13.10
CA THR A 27 9.99 2.49 -11.68
C THR A 27 9.13 3.75 -11.48
N ALA A 28 9.41 4.83 -12.21
CA ALA A 28 8.61 6.05 -12.14
C ALA A 28 7.19 5.82 -12.67
N ILE A 29 7.03 5.07 -13.75
CA ILE A 29 5.72 4.67 -14.28
C ILE A 29 4.98 3.80 -13.26
N GLU A 30 5.63 2.81 -12.64
CA GLU A 30 5.03 1.96 -11.60
C GLU A 30 4.48 2.79 -10.42
N ARG A 31 5.25 3.77 -9.94
CA ARG A 31 4.82 4.71 -8.90
C ARG A 31 3.71 5.64 -9.35
N LEU A 32 3.74 6.11 -10.60
CA LEU A 32 2.69 6.96 -11.16
C LEU A 32 1.37 6.20 -11.30
N SER A 33 1.41 4.97 -11.81
CA SER A 33 0.22 4.14 -12.03
C SER A 33 -0.42 3.67 -10.73
N SER A 34 0.38 3.36 -9.71
CA SER A 34 -0.12 2.97 -8.39
C SER A 34 -0.52 4.16 -7.51
N GLY A 35 0.08 5.33 -7.74
CA GLY A 35 0.05 6.45 -6.79
C GLY A 35 0.81 6.19 -5.48
N LEU A 36 1.47 5.02 -5.34
CA LEU A 36 2.19 4.63 -4.14
C LEU A 36 3.68 4.87 -4.32
N ARG A 37 4.30 5.45 -3.29
CA ARG A 37 5.76 5.60 -3.26
C ARG A 37 6.48 4.25 -3.09
N ILE A 38 5.88 3.35 -2.30
CA ILE A 38 6.37 2.00 -2.00
C ILE A 38 5.38 1.04 -2.65
N ASN A 39 5.79 0.38 -3.73
CA ASN A 39 4.95 -0.59 -4.44
C ASN A 39 5.25 -2.02 -4.02
N SER A 40 6.50 -2.28 -3.62
CA SER A 40 6.96 -3.59 -3.20
C SER A 40 7.95 -3.50 -2.05
N ALA A 41 8.19 -4.65 -1.40
CA ALA A 41 9.22 -4.76 -0.37
C ALA A 41 10.64 -4.50 -0.91
N LYS A 42 10.86 -4.51 -2.23
CA LYS A 42 12.13 -4.13 -2.86
C LYS A 42 12.41 -2.62 -2.70
N ASP A 43 11.34 -1.81 -2.66
CA ASP A 43 11.45 -0.35 -2.66
C ASP A 43 11.77 0.16 -1.25
N ASP A 44 11.11 -0.41 -0.24
CA ASP A 44 11.35 -0.16 1.18
C ASP A 44 10.66 -1.26 2.02
N ALA A 45 11.41 -2.26 2.46
CA ALA A 45 10.87 -3.38 3.23
C ALA A 45 10.33 -2.94 4.61
N ALA A 46 11.00 -2.00 5.28
CA ALA A 46 10.59 -1.51 6.59
C ALA A 46 9.35 -0.62 6.47
N GLY A 47 9.34 0.29 5.50
CA GLY A 47 8.19 1.13 5.18
C GLY A 47 6.96 0.30 4.79
N GLN A 48 7.15 -0.75 3.97
CA GLN A 48 6.07 -1.66 3.59
C GLN A 48 5.55 -2.46 4.80
N ALA A 49 6.42 -2.94 5.69
CA ALA A 49 6.00 -3.67 6.89
C ALA A 49 5.18 -2.79 7.83
N ILE A 50 5.60 -1.53 8.03
CA ILE A 50 4.86 -0.56 8.84
C ILE A 50 3.51 -0.22 8.20
N ALA A 51 3.48 0.01 6.89
CA ALA A 51 2.23 0.27 6.16
C ALA A 51 1.25 -0.90 6.31
N ASN A 52 1.72 -2.14 6.11
CA ASN A 52 0.91 -3.34 6.31
C ASN A 52 0.37 -3.45 7.74
N ARG A 53 1.19 -3.13 8.75
CA ARG A 53 0.75 -3.12 10.16
C ARG A 53 -0.35 -2.10 10.40
N PHE A 54 -0.22 -0.89 9.86
CA PHE A 54 -1.26 0.12 9.96
C PHE A 54 -2.53 -0.27 9.21
N THR A 55 -2.42 -0.84 8.01
CA THR A 55 -3.58 -1.38 7.28
C THR A 55 -4.32 -2.46 8.08
N ALA A 56 -3.58 -3.37 8.74
CA ALA A 56 -4.18 -4.37 9.61
C ALA A 56 -4.91 -3.75 10.81
N ASN A 57 -4.29 -2.77 11.47
CA ASN A 57 -4.92 -2.04 12.58
C ASN A 57 -6.18 -1.29 12.13
N ILE A 58 -6.14 -0.62 10.97
CA ILE A 58 -7.31 0.09 10.41
C ILE A 58 -8.46 -0.90 10.18
N LYS A 59 -8.19 -2.05 9.54
CA LYS A 59 -9.22 -3.09 9.34
C LYS A 59 -9.79 -3.60 10.67
N GLY A 60 -8.93 -3.81 11.67
CA GLY A 60 -9.36 -4.19 13.01
C GLY A 60 -10.28 -3.15 13.66
N LEU A 61 -9.91 -1.87 13.58
CA LEU A 61 -10.71 -0.76 14.09
C LEU A 61 -12.04 -0.60 13.36
N THR A 62 -12.08 -0.79 12.03
CA THR A 62 -13.33 -0.80 11.27
C THR A 62 -14.26 -1.91 11.76
N GLN A 63 -13.74 -3.10 12.04
CA GLN A 63 -14.56 -4.18 12.60
C GLN A 63 -15.01 -3.86 14.02
N ALA A 64 -14.13 -3.33 14.87
CA ALA A 64 -14.48 -2.94 16.24
C ALA A 64 -15.59 -1.90 16.26
N SER A 65 -15.56 -0.92 15.34
CA SER A 65 -16.63 0.07 15.18
C SER A 65 -17.96 -0.57 14.79
N ARG A 66 -17.96 -1.55 13.87
CA ARG A 66 -19.18 -2.31 13.54
C ARG A 66 -19.71 -3.08 14.74
N ASN A 67 -18.84 -3.82 15.45
CA ASN A 67 -19.23 -4.57 16.64
C ASN A 67 -19.83 -3.66 17.73
N ALA A 68 -19.30 -2.45 17.91
CA ALA A 68 -19.84 -1.48 18.86
C ALA A 68 -21.25 -1.01 18.45
N ASN A 69 -21.47 -0.73 17.16
CA ASN A 69 -22.81 -0.39 16.66
C ASN A 69 -23.80 -1.55 16.83
N ASP A 70 -23.38 -2.78 16.55
CA ASP A 70 -24.23 -3.97 16.76
C ASP A 70 -24.60 -4.12 18.24
N GLY A 71 -23.64 -3.91 19.15
CA GLY A 71 -23.88 -3.91 20.60
C GLY A 71 -24.87 -2.83 21.03
N ILE A 72 -24.78 -1.62 20.45
CA ILE A 72 -25.74 -0.54 20.69
C ILE A 72 -27.13 -0.93 20.20
N SER A 73 -27.26 -1.48 18.99
CA SER A 73 -28.54 -1.90 18.42
C SER A 73 -29.21 -3.00 19.26
N ILE A 74 -28.43 -3.95 19.78
CA ILE A 74 -28.94 -4.99 20.70
C ILE A 74 -29.39 -4.36 22.01
N ALA A 75 -28.60 -3.45 22.59
CA ALA A 75 -28.95 -2.76 23.81
C ALA A 75 -30.25 -1.96 23.66
N GLN A 76 -30.40 -1.22 22.56
CA GLN A 76 -31.62 -0.47 22.24
C GLN A 76 -32.84 -1.38 22.05
N THR A 77 -32.66 -2.51 21.36
CA THR A 77 -33.76 -3.49 21.17
C THR A 77 -34.17 -4.09 22.51
N THR A 78 -33.21 -4.38 23.37
CA THR A 78 -33.45 -4.92 24.71
C THR A 78 -34.14 -3.89 25.61
N GLU A 79 -33.70 -2.63 25.57
CA GLU A 79 -34.33 -1.51 26.29
C GLU A 79 -35.79 -1.33 25.86
N GLY A 80 -36.08 -1.35 24.55
CA GLY A 80 -37.45 -1.32 24.04
C GLY A 80 -38.32 -2.47 24.56
N ALA A 81 -37.78 -3.69 24.56
CA ALA A 81 -38.50 -4.86 25.07
C ALA A 81 -38.73 -4.79 26.59
N LEU A 82 -37.76 -4.32 27.37
CA LEU A 82 -37.90 -4.14 28.82
C LEU A 82 -38.92 -3.05 29.17
N ASN A 83 -38.99 -1.98 28.38
CA ASN A 83 -40.01 -0.96 28.57
C ASN A 83 -41.43 -1.52 28.38
N GLU A 84 -41.64 -2.41 27.41
CA GLU A 84 -42.93 -3.08 27.22
C GLU A 84 -43.30 -3.97 28.41
N ILE A 85 -42.32 -4.69 28.99
CA ILE A 85 -42.54 -5.54 30.17
C ILE A 85 -42.92 -4.70 31.41
N ASN A 86 -42.27 -3.55 31.62
CA ASN A 86 -42.56 -2.71 32.78
C ASN A 86 -43.88 -1.92 32.67
N ASN A 87 -44.39 -1.73 31.45
CA ASN A 87 -45.66 -1.03 31.19
C ASN A 87 -46.89 -1.94 31.26
N ASN A 88 -46.72 -3.25 31.53
CA ASN A 88 -47.77 -4.27 31.62
C ASN A 88 -47.92 -4.76 33.07
#